data_AF-A0A1C6TUF8-F1
#
_entry.id   AF-A0A1C6TUF8-F1
#
_cell.length_a   1.000
_cell.length_b   1.000
_cell.length_c   1.000
_cell.angle_alpha   90.00
_cell.angle_beta   90.00
_cell.angle_gamma   90.00
#
_symmetry.space_group_name_H-M   'P 1'
#
loop_
_entity.id
_entity.type
_entity.pdbx_description
1 polymer ?
#
loop_
_entity_poly.entity_id
_entity_poly.type
_entity_poly.pdbx_seq_one_letter_code
_entity_poly.pdbx_strand_id
1 'polypeptide(L)' 'MSKHDEPNEYGFAGGATAPQPPAGGRADEQDRAEEVAVPGDDLMEPVSDALADEQEERRAAERRH' A
#
# COMPACT_ATOMS: atom_id res chain seq x y z
N MET A 1 32.38 19.18 -11.20
CA MET A 1 31.22 18.42 -10.69
C MET A 1 31.01 18.81 -9.23
N SER A 2 30.43 19.99 -8.95
CA SER A 2 30.31 20.56 -7.59
C SER A 2 28.94 21.20 -7.42
N LYS A 3 27.87 20.41 -7.57
CA LYS A 3 26.48 20.92 -7.56
C LYS A 3 25.54 20.10 -6.66
N HIS A 4 26.09 19.20 -5.84
CA HIS A 4 25.30 18.29 -5.00
C HIS A 4 25.61 18.36 -3.51
N ASP A 5 26.60 19.17 -3.12
CA ASP A 5 26.99 19.32 -1.70
C ASP A 5 26.34 20.55 -1.03
N GLU A 6 25.57 21.37 -1.79
CA GLU A 6 24.84 22.51 -1.25
C GLU A 6 23.49 22.05 -0.67
N PRO A 7 23.09 22.53 0.52
CA PRO A 7 21.75 22.30 1.05
C PRO A 7 20.65 22.78 0.09
N ASN A 8 19.54 22.05 0.00
CA ASN A 8 18.37 22.52 -0.73
C ASN A 8 17.75 23.78 -0.06
N GLU A 9 16.71 24.34 -0.68
CA GLU A 9 16.01 25.55 -0.19
C GLU A 9 15.41 25.41 1.23
N TYR A 10 15.29 24.19 1.73
CA TYR A 10 14.83 23.87 3.09
C TYR A 10 15.97 23.63 4.08
N GLY A 11 17.22 23.88 3.67
CA GLY A 11 18.42 23.64 4.48
C GLY A 11 18.83 22.18 4.58
N PHE A 12 18.25 21.28 3.77
CA PHE A 12 18.63 19.87 3.74
C PHE A 12 19.72 19.65 2.70
N ALA A 13 20.98 19.60 3.14
CA ALA A 13 22.02 18.92 2.39
C ALA A 13 21.85 17.45 2.72
N GLY A 14 21.44 16.62 1.75
CA GLY A 14 21.30 15.19 1.95
C GLY A 14 22.54 14.65 2.64
N GLY A 15 22.41 14.35 3.95
CA GLY A 15 23.51 13.80 4.72
C GLY A 15 23.97 12.51 4.05
N ALA A 16 25.18 12.04 4.38
CA ALA A 16 25.63 10.74 3.90
C ALA A 16 24.56 9.69 4.29
N THR A 17 23.75 9.27 3.32
CA THR A 17 22.90 8.11 3.52
C THR A 17 23.85 6.94 3.72
N ALA A 18 23.61 6.15 4.76
CA ALA A 18 24.38 4.93 4.92
C ALA A 18 24.27 4.13 3.61
N PRO A 19 25.35 3.45 3.18
CA PRO A 19 25.27 2.57 2.02
C PRO A 19 24.08 1.64 2.15
N GLN A 20 23.39 1.39 1.02
CA GLN A 20 22.31 0.39 0.98
C GLN A 20 22.82 -0.91 1.61
N PRO A 21 22.14 -1.48 2.62
CA PRO A 21 22.54 -2.76 3.19
C PRO A 21 22.58 -3.84 2.10
N PRO A 22 23.53 -4.79 2.18
CA PRO A 22 23.61 -5.89 1.23
C PRO A 22 22.30 -6.69 1.24
N ALA A 23 21.84 -7.10 0.06
CA ALA A 23 20.66 -7.96 -0.07
C ALA A 23 20.86 -9.26 0.74
N GLY A 24 19.85 -9.65 1.54
CA GLY A 24 19.93 -10.83 2.39
C GLY A 24 20.70 -10.61 3.71
N GLY A 25 20.82 -9.37 4.17
CA GLY A 25 21.29 -9.04 5.52
C GLY A 25 20.42 -9.68 6.62
N ARG A 26 20.90 -9.62 7.87
CA ARG A 26 20.11 -10.07 9.02
C ARG A 26 18.87 -9.16 9.14
N ALA A 27 17.68 -9.77 9.16
CA ALA A 27 16.42 -9.04 9.28
C ALA A 27 16.47 -8.04 10.44
N ASP A 28 16.23 -6.78 10.12
CA ASP A 28 16.15 -5.68 11.08
C ASP A 28 14.71 -5.46 11.58
N GLU A 29 14.52 -4.45 12.41
CA GLU A 29 13.19 -4.13 12.95
C GLU A 29 12.21 -3.65 11.86
N GLN A 30 12.74 -3.02 10.81
CA GLN A 30 11.96 -2.55 9.68
C GLN A 30 11.50 -3.72 8.81
N ASP A 31 12.39 -4.68 8.53
CA ASP A 31 12.06 -5.90 7.80
C ASP A 31 10.92 -6.69 8.47
N ARG A 32 10.94 -6.79 9.80
CA ARG A 32 9.88 -7.49 10.57
C ARG A 32 8.56 -6.75 10.56
N ALA A 33 8.59 -5.42 10.52
CA ALA A 33 7.37 -4.61 10.42
C ALA A 33 6.71 -4.75 9.04
N GLU A 34 7.52 -5.00 8.00
CA GLU A 34 7.06 -5.27 6.64
C GLU A 34 6.57 -6.72 6.47
N GLU A 35 7.01 -7.65 7.32
CA GLU A 35 6.58 -9.07 7.34
C GLU A 35 5.14 -9.26 7.87
N VAL A 36 4.42 -8.18 8.20
CA VAL A 36 3.02 -8.28 8.64
C VAL A 36 2.18 -8.80 7.47
N ALA A 37 1.85 -10.10 7.53
CA ALA A 37 0.97 -10.74 6.58
C ALA A 37 -0.38 -10.03 6.58
N VAL A 38 -0.67 -9.30 5.49
CA VAL A 38 -2.03 -8.87 5.19
C VAL A 38 -2.81 -10.14 4.84
N PRO A 39 -3.96 -10.41 5.50
CA PRO A 39 -4.81 -11.51 5.10
C PRO A 39 -5.08 -11.43 3.60
N GLY A 40 -4.85 -12.54 2.88
CA GLY A 40 -5.16 -12.65 1.46
C GLY A 40 -6.67 -12.74 1.18
N ASP A 41 -7.49 -12.64 2.23
CA ASP A 41 -8.94 -12.68 2.15
C ASP A 41 -9.47 -11.43 1.44
N ASP A 42 -10.53 -11.61 0.66
CA ASP A 42 -11.22 -10.50 0.03
C ASP A 42 -12.07 -9.75 1.06
N LEU A 43 -11.51 -8.68 1.61
CA LEU A 43 -12.19 -7.81 2.56
C LEU A 43 -13.43 -7.10 1.96
N MET A 44 -13.57 -7.12 0.63
CA MET A 44 -14.67 -6.48 -0.10
C MET A 44 -15.76 -7.48 -0.53
N GLU A 45 -15.61 -8.77 -0.21
CA GLU A 45 -16.61 -9.81 -0.50
C GLU A 45 -17.99 -9.45 0.08
N PRO A 46 -18.15 -9.04 1.35
CA PRO A 46 -19.47 -8.70 1.90
C PRO A 46 -20.12 -7.49 1.20
N VAL A 47 -19.30 -6.55 0.70
CA VAL A 47 -19.78 -5.38 -0.03
C VAL A 47 -20.23 -5.77 -1.43
N SER A 48 -19.47 -6.64 -2.10
CA SER A 48 -19.79 -7.15 -3.43
C SER A 48 -21.08 -7.96 -3.42
N ASP A 49 -21.27 -8.81 -2.41
CA ASP A 49 -22.50 -9.59 -2.22
C ASP A 49 -23.71 -8.69 -1.99
N ALA A 50 -23.61 -7.71 -1.09
CA ALA A 50 -24.71 -6.77 -0.83
C ALA A 50 -25.13 -5.98 -2.08
N LEU A 51 -24.16 -5.58 -2.91
CA LEU A 51 -24.43 -4.89 -4.18
C LEU A 51 -25.05 -5.83 -5.23
N ALA A 52 -24.64 -7.10 -5.25
CA ALA A 52 -25.22 -8.10 -6.14
C ALA A 52 -26.69 -8.37 -5.81
N ASP A 53 -27.01 -8.51 -4.52
CA ASP A 53 -28.37 -8.70 -4.01
C ASP A 53 -29.27 -7.51 -4.38
N GLU A 54 -28.84 -6.28 -4.12
CA GLU A 54 -29.60 -5.07 -4.48
C GLU A 54 -29.90 -5.02 -5.99
N GLN A 55 -28.93 -5.37 -6.83
CA GLN A 55 -29.13 -5.39 -8.28
C GLN A 55 -30.08 -6.50 -8.72
N GLU A 56 -30.11 -7.65 -8.04
CA GLU A 56 -31.07 -8.71 -8.30
C GLU A 56 -32.49 -8.28 -7.92
N GLU A 57 -32.67 -7.66 -6.75
CA GLU A 57 -33.95 -7.12 -6.30
C GLU A 57 -34.51 -6.08 -7.28
N ARG A 58 -33.66 -5.14 -7.73
CA ARG A 58 -34.04 -4.14 -8.73
C ARG A 58 -34.49 -4.77 -10.04
N ARG A 59 -33.74 -5.75 -10.57
CA ARG A 59 -34.10 -6.50 -11.78
C ARG A 59 -35.39 -7.33 -11.61
N ALA A 60 -35.68 -7.80 -10.40
CA ALA A 60 -36.92 -8.51 -10.10
C ALA A 60 -38.13 -7.55 -10.06
N ALA A 61 -37.95 -6.34 -9.52
CA ALA A 61 -38.99 -5.31 -9.49
C ALA A 61 -39.35 -4.81 -10.91
N GLU A 62 -38.34 -4.56 -11.76
CA GLU A 62 -38.54 -4.13 -13.15
C GLU A 62 -39.31 -5.16 -14.00
N ARG A 63 -39.14 -6.46 -13.73
CA ARG A 63 -39.87 -7.54 -14.44
C ARG A 63 -41.32 -7.71 -14.00
N ARG A 64 -41.71 -7.14 -12.86
CA ARG A 64 -43.08 -7.24 -12.31
C ARG A 64 -43.98 -6.06 -12.72
N HIS A 65 -43.41 -5.05 -13.36
CA HIS A 65 -44.10 -3.86 -13.87
C HIS A 65 -44.26 -3.95 -15.40
#